data_AF-A0A4Q9Z1A5-F1
#
_entry.id   AF-A0A4Q9Z1A5-F1
#
_cell.length_a   1.000
_cell.length_b   1.000
_cell.length_c   1.000
_cell.angle_alpha   90.00
_cell.angle_beta   90.00
_cell.angle_gamma   90.00
#
_symmetry.space_group_name_H-M   'P 1'
#
loop_
_entity.id
_entity.type
_entity.pdbx_description
1 polymer ?
#
loop_
_entity_poly.entity_id
_entity_poly.type
_entity_poly.pdbx_seq_one_letter_code
_entity_poly.pdbx_strand_id
1 'polypeptide(L)'
;MKHIIIIVLFLVSSKSIGQSQFEVFFDFNKDFPNEKSILDFNEWFAKNKYIEVSKMMGYCDSVDTKDYNKKLAERRIDNVQKLLEKSGISIQQNLERIAYGKEFKQSKIQAENRKVTIFYNEIKNEKPIVSKLSEKIMNSKVGETVALPNIYFYNNSARIVPKSEPTLLELLCVMEENPKLKIEIQGHICCQKVYDVNDVSSSRARAVYTYLLRNKIDRKRMTFKGYGTSHPVHPIPEKSAQEEDENRRVEIMILEK
;
A
#
# COMPACT_ATOMS: atom_id res chain seq x y z
N MET A 1 -38.21 14.93 57.82
CA MET A 1 -37.74 15.42 56.49
C MET A 1 -36.23 15.58 56.54
N LYS A 2 -35.48 14.64 55.93
CA LYS A 2 -34.04 14.79 55.66
C LYS A 2 -33.85 14.36 54.21
N HIS A 3 -33.62 15.33 53.32
CA HIS A 3 -33.34 15.05 51.92
C HIS A 3 -31.88 14.58 51.80
N ILE A 4 -31.71 13.30 51.44
CA ILE A 4 -30.41 12.73 51.09
C ILE A 4 -30.18 13.07 49.62
N ILE A 5 -29.29 14.03 49.35
CA ILE A 5 -28.84 14.35 48.00
C ILE A 5 -27.78 13.32 47.63
N ILE A 6 -28.15 12.38 46.75
CA ILE A 6 -27.22 11.43 46.14
C ILE A 6 -26.52 12.16 44.99
N ILE A 7 -25.28 12.58 45.22
CA ILE A 7 -24.40 13.13 44.18
C ILE A 7 -23.88 11.94 43.37
N VAL A 8 -24.49 11.71 42.20
CA VAL A 8 -23.99 10.75 41.21
C VAL A 8 -22.76 11.38 40.55
N LEU A 9 -21.57 10.96 40.97
CA LEU A 9 -20.33 11.26 40.26
C LEU A 9 -20.35 10.53 38.92
N PHE A 10 -20.69 11.26 37.84
CA PHE A 10 -20.40 10.83 36.48
C PHE A 10 -18.88 10.86 36.29
N LEU A 11 -18.24 9.67 36.35
CA LEU A 11 -16.90 9.45 35.82
C LEU A 11 -16.96 9.60 34.30
N VAL A 12 -16.83 10.84 33.82
CA VAL A 12 -16.54 11.11 32.41
C VAL A 12 -15.10 10.63 32.20
N SER A 13 -14.94 9.42 31.69
CA SER A 13 -13.64 8.92 31.23
C SER A 13 -13.20 9.84 30.10
N SER A 14 -12.30 10.79 30.39
CA SER A 14 -11.55 11.49 29.37
C SER A 14 -10.77 10.45 28.60
N LYS A 15 -11.24 10.10 27.39
CA LYS A 15 -10.40 9.41 26.42
C LYS A 15 -9.26 10.37 26.10
N SER A 16 -8.15 10.22 26.82
CA SER A 16 -6.89 10.85 26.42
C SER A 16 -6.66 10.43 24.98
N ILE A 17 -6.66 11.40 24.06
CA ILE A 17 -6.36 11.16 22.64
C ILE A 17 -4.86 10.85 22.59
N GLY A 18 -4.50 9.61 22.90
CA GLY A 18 -3.14 9.12 22.74
C GLY A 18 -2.86 8.95 21.26
N GLN A 19 -1.73 9.49 20.80
CA GLN A 19 -1.20 9.20 19.49
C GLN A 19 -0.95 7.68 19.37
N SER A 20 -1.39 7.07 18.28
CA SER A 20 -1.23 5.62 18.09
C SER A 20 0.24 5.29 17.89
N GLN A 21 0.65 4.12 18.39
CA GLN A 21 2.03 3.69 18.32
C GLN A 21 2.16 2.22 17.89
N PHE A 22 3.22 1.93 17.14
CA PHE A 22 3.62 0.59 16.75
C PHE A 22 5.10 0.40 17.05
N GLU A 23 5.49 -0.76 17.59
CA GLU A 23 6.86 -1.03 18.02
C GLU A 23 7.50 -2.11 17.14
N VAL A 24 8.69 -1.80 16.64
CA VAL A 24 9.53 -2.70 15.85
C VAL A 24 10.74 -3.09 16.70
N PHE A 25 10.99 -4.38 16.89
CA PHE A 25 12.07 -4.88 17.74
C PHE A 25 13.25 -5.44 16.95
N PHE A 26 14.41 -5.42 17.59
CA PHE A 26 15.70 -5.77 16.99
C PHE A 26 16.46 -6.76 17.86
N ASP A 27 17.21 -7.65 17.21
CA ASP A 27 18.17 -8.50 17.88
C ASP A 27 19.39 -7.70 18.36
N PHE A 28 20.18 -8.34 19.22
CA PHE A 28 21.37 -7.72 19.79
C PHE A 28 22.30 -7.23 18.68
N ASN A 29 22.67 -5.95 18.78
CA ASN A 29 23.52 -5.25 17.82
C ASN A 29 23.08 -5.29 16.34
N LYS A 30 21.79 -5.54 16.07
CA LYS A 30 21.22 -5.48 14.72
C LYS A 30 20.50 -4.16 14.50
N ASP A 31 20.58 -3.64 13.28
CA ASP A 31 19.86 -2.45 12.83
C ASP A 31 18.72 -2.76 11.86
N PHE A 32 18.56 -4.02 11.45
CA PHE A 32 17.37 -4.52 10.75
C PHE A 32 16.43 -5.25 11.73
N PRO A 33 15.10 -5.10 11.60
CA PRO A 33 14.17 -5.74 12.52
C PRO A 33 14.30 -7.27 12.56
N ASN A 34 13.99 -7.87 13.70
CA ASN A 34 13.94 -9.32 13.82
C ASN A 34 12.74 -9.92 13.06
N GLU A 35 12.77 -11.23 12.82
CA GLU A 35 11.76 -11.92 12.00
C GLU A 35 10.34 -11.72 12.54
N LYS A 36 10.16 -11.81 13.86
CA LYS A 36 8.85 -11.60 14.49
C LYS A 36 8.33 -10.20 14.21
N SER A 37 9.16 -9.17 14.35
CA SER A 37 8.76 -7.78 14.10
C SER A 37 8.46 -7.51 12.62
N ILE A 38 9.10 -8.21 11.68
CA ILE A 38 8.72 -8.13 10.27
C ILE A 38 7.32 -8.70 10.04
N LEU A 39 6.99 -9.84 10.67
CA LEU A 39 5.64 -10.42 10.59
C LEU A 39 4.59 -9.49 11.20
N ASP A 40 4.85 -9.00 12.43
CA ASP A 40 3.97 -8.07 13.13
C ASP A 40 3.77 -6.77 12.32
N PHE A 41 4.84 -6.25 11.67
CA PHE A 41 4.77 -5.07 10.81
C PHE A 41 3.88 -5.30 9.60
N ASN A 42 4.00 -6.44 8.93
CA ASN A 42 3.17 -6.78 7.77
C ASN A 42 1.68 -6.89 8.15
N GLU A 43 1.38 -7.52 9.29
CA GLU A 43 0.00 -7.59 9.80
C GLU A 43 -0.54 -6.22 10.21
N TRP A 44 0.28 -5.41 10.88
CA TRP A 44 -0.09 -4.06 11.27
C TRP A 44 -0.35 -3.18 10.05
N PHE A 45 0.52 -3.21 9.05
CA PHE A 45 0.33 -2.51 7.78
C PHE A 45 -0.99 -2.90 7.10
N ALA A 46 -1.28 -4.21 6.99
CA ALA A 46 -2.51 -4.68 6.36
C ALA A 46 -3.79 -4.16 7.05
N LYS A 47 -3.73 -3.90 8.36
CA LYS A 47 -4.86 -3.37 9.16
C LYS A 47 -4.94 -1.84 9.16
N ASN A 48 -3.83 -1.15 8.88
CA ASN A 48 -3.69 0.29 9.05
C ASN A 48 -3.37 0.98 7.71
N LYS A 49 -4.25 0.82 6.72
CA LYS A 49 -4.05 1.38 5.36
C LYS A 49 -4.15 2.92 5.30
N TYR A 50 -4.81 3.56 6.27
CA TYR A 50 -5.10 5.01 6.27
C TYR A 50 -4.50 5.71 7.47
N ILE A 51 -3.18 5.62 7.58
CA ILE A 51 -2.40 6.25 8.63
C ILE A 51 -1.37 7.19 8.02
N GLU A 52 -0.99 8.17 8.83
CA GLU A 52 0.15 9.02 8.54
C GLU A 52 1.16 8.93 9.69
N VAL A 53 2.39 8.54 9.37
CA VAL A 53 3.48 8.47 10.35
C VAL A 53 4.04 9.87 10.55
N SER A 54 4.00 10.35 11.80
CA SER A 54 4.47 11.70 12.14
C SER A 54 5.81 11.70 12.87
N LYS A 55 6.15 10.58 13.53
CA LYS A 55 7.31 10.53 14.42
C LYS A 55 7.87 9.12 14.60
N MET A 56 9.18 9.00 14.70
CA MET A 56 9.88 7.76 15.05
C MET A 56 10.91 8.00 16.16
N MET A 57 10.91 7.10 17.13
CA MET A 57 11.86 7.11 18.25
C MET A 57 12.65 5.81 18.28
N GLY A 58 13.98 5.89 18.25
CA GLY A 58 14.89 4.73 18.22
C GLY A 58 15.62 4.55 19.55
N TYR A 59 15.68 3.29 20.00
CA TYR A 59 16.21 2.90 21.30
C TYR A 59 17.19 1.73 21.18
N CYS A 60 18.12 1.66 22.11
CA CYS A 60 19.06 0.56 22.29
C CYS A 60 19.13 0.13 23.77
N ASP A 61 19.63 -1.07 24.02
CA ASP A 61 19.89 -1.54 25.38
C ASP A 61 21.07 -0.78 26.03
N SER A 62 21.34 -1.08 27.31
CA SER A 62 22.40 -0.39 28.07
C SER A 62 23.83 -0.73 27.63
N VAL A 63 23.99 -1.69 26.73
CA VAL A 63 25.29 -2.24 26.32
C VAL A 63 25.99 -1.26 25.38
N ASP A 64 27.31 -1.07 25.54
CA ASP A 64 28.14 -0.15 24.74
C ASP A 64 28.05 1.35 25.15
N THR A 65 28.86 2.18 24.49
CA THR A 65 28.98 3.61 24.66
C THR A 65 27.71 4.36 24.24
N LYS A 66 27.54 5.56 24.78
CA LYS A 66 26.40 6.43 24.44
C LYS A 66 26.39 6.78 22.94
N ASP A 67 27.54 7.14 22.39
CA ASP A 67 27.66 7.52 20.97
C ASP A 67 27.32 6.35 20.04
N TYR A 68 27.83 5.16 20.34
CA TYR A 68 27.52 3.95 19.56
C TYR A 68 26.02 3.65 19.52
N ASN A 69 25.38 3.64 20.69
CA ASN A 69 23.95 3.37 20.80
C ASN A 69 23.10 4.42 20.08
N LYS A 70 23.51 5.68 20.10
CA LYS A 70 22.82 6.74 19.37
C LYS A 70 22.88 6.48 17.86
N LYS A 71 24.07 6.20 17.32
CA LYS A 71 24.25 5.84 15.91
C LYS A 71 23.49 4.56 15.52
N LEU A 72 23.46 3.56 16.40
CA LEU A 72 22.71 2.32 16.15
C LEU A 72 21.20 2.60 16.12
N ALA A 73 20.68 3.42 17.03
CA ALA A 73 19.29 3.86 17.01
C ALA A 73 18.94 4.64 15.73
N GLU A 74 19.82 5.52 15.25
CA GLU A 74 19.64 6.24 13.98
C GLU A 74 19.49 5.28 12.80
N ARG A 75 20.39 4.28 12.67
CA ARG A 75 20.32 3.27 11.60
C ARG A 75 19.06 2.41 11.67
N ARG A 76 18.59 2.08 12.88
CA ARG A 76 17.31 1.38 13.07
C ARG A 76 16.14 2.20 12.56
N ILE A 77 16.11 3.50 12.88
CA ILE A 77 15.08 4.41 12.36
C ILE A 77 15.14 4.46 10.82
N ASP A 78 16.34 4.57 10.22
CA ASP A 78 16.48 4.58 8.76
C ASP A 78 15.93 3.30 8.11
N ASN A 79 16.22 2.14 8.69
CA ASN A 79 15.73 0.87 8.15
C ASN A 79 14.21 0.71 8.31
N VAL A 80 13.63 1.16 9.42
CA VAL A 80 12.17 1.18 9.60
C VAL A 80 11.51 2.16 8.63
N GLN A 81 12.08 3.34 8.42
CA GLN A 81 11.57 4.29 7.44
C GLN A 81 11.57 3.71 6.02
N LYS A 82 12.65 3.04 5.61
CA LYS A 82 12.72 2.34 4.31
C LYS A 82 11.66 1.25 4.17
N LEU A 83 11.32 0.55 5.26
CA LEU A 83 10.23 -0.43 5.25
C LEU A 83 8.87 0.25 5.04
N LEU A 84 8.59 1.32 5.79
CA LEU A 84 7.37 2.13 5.63
C LEU A 84 7.22 2.67 4.20
N GLU A 85 8.28 3.24 3.64
CA GLU A 85 8.32 3.78 2.27
C GLU A 85 8.06 2.68 1.23
N LYS A 86 8.68 1.50 1.38
CA LYS A 86 8.45 0.35 0.48
C LYS A 86 7.04 -0.21 0.57
N SER A 87 6.41 -0.10 1.73
CA SER A 87 5.01 -0.49 1.94
C SER A 87 4.01 0.56 1.46
N GLY A 88 4.45 1.75 1.06
CA GLY A 88 3.57 2.82 0.60
C GLY A 88 2.76 3.50 1.72
N ILE A 89 3.20 3.40 2.98
CA ILE A 89 2.58 4.13 4.10
C ILE A 89 2.91 5.62 3.98
N SER A 90 1.94 6.49 4.24
CA SER A 90 2.16 7.94 4.26
C SER A 90 3.06 8.34 5.44
N ILE A 91 4.06 9.17 5.16
CA ILE A 91 4.99 9.72 6.15
C ILE A 91 4.93 11.24 6.02
N GLN A 92 4.77 11.94 7.15
CA GLN A 92 4.78 13.40 7.18
C GLN A 92 6.09 13.95 6.62
N GLN A 93 5.99 15.02 5.82
CA GLN A 93 7.17 15.68 5.24
C GLN A 93 8.18 16.13 6.31
N ASN A 94 7.66 16.56 7.47
CA ASN A 94 8.46 16.96 8.63
C ASN A 94 8.49 15.85 9.69
N LEU A 95 8.75 14.62 9.27
CA LEU A 95 8.87 13.45 10.15
C LEU A 95 9.85 13.73 11.30
N GLU A 96 9.35 13.71 12.52
CA GLU A 96 10.19 13.88 13.71
C GLU A 96 10.96 12.58 13.99
N ARG A 97 12.30 12.66 14.00
CA ARG A 97 13.15 11.50 14.25
C ARG A 97 14.01 11.74 15.49
N ILE A 98 13.87 10.89 16.50
CA ILE A 98 14.67 10.98 17.73
C ILE A 98 15.40 9.67 18.00
N ALA A 99 16.72 9.70 17.99
CA ALA A 99 17.55 8.59 18.42
C ALA A 99 17.97 8.77 19.88
N TYR A 100 17.27 8.09 20.79
CA TYR A 100 17.62 8.09 22.21
C TYR A 100 18.84 7.22 22.50
N GLY A 101 19.09 6.20 21.68
CA GLY A 101 20.08 5.18 22.01
C GLY A 101 19.75 4.57 23.35
N LYS A 102 20.65 4.68 24.33
CA LYS A 102 20.44 4.18 25.71
C LYS A 102 19.90 5.21 26.70
N GLU A 103 19.68 6.46 26.28
CA GLU A 103 19.31 7.59 27.14
C GLU A 103 17.80 7.72 27.37
N PHE A 104 17.22 6.72 28.03
CA PHE A 104 15.82 6.69 28.42
C PHE A 104 15.62 5.76 29.62
N LYS A 105 14.40 5.72 30.17
CA LYS A 105 14.06 4.77 31.24
C LYS A 105 13.96 3.35 30.68
N GLN A 106 14.97 2.54 30.93
CA GLN A 106 15.06 1.18 30.40
C GLN A 106 14.18 0.19 31.17
N SER A 107 13.64 -0.78 30.44
CA SER A 107 13.09 -2.01 31.02
C SER A 107 14.22 -2.87 31.60
N LYS A 108 13.87 -3.68 32.60
CA LYS A 108 14.76 -4.74 33.12
C LYS A 108 15.03 -5.81 32.06
N ILE A 109 14.10 -6.01 31.13
CA ILE A 109 14.24 -6.96 30.03
C ILE A 109 14.93 -6.24 28.87
N GLN A 110 16.21 -6.52 28.65
CA GLN A 110 17.02 -5.81 27.65
C GLN A 110 16.47 -5.92 26.22
N ALA A 111 15.79 -7.02 25.89
CA ALA A 111 15.16 -7.19 24.57
C ALA A 111 14.06 -6.15 24.29
N GLU A 112 13.34 -5.71 25.32
CA GLU A 112 12.29 -4.69 25.17
C GLU A 112 12.84 -3.29 24.90
N ASN A 113 14.13 -3.07 25.19
CA ASN A 113 14.83 -1.79 24.98
C ASN A 113 15.34 -1.63 23.54
N ARG A 114 15.46 -2.72 22.78
CA ARG A 114 15.96 -2.72 21.40
C ARG A 114 14.81 -2.53 20.43
N LYS A 115 14.33 -1.29 20.28
CA LYS A 115 13.17 -1.01 19.45
C LYS A 115 13.19 0.33 18.73
N VAL A 116 12.31 0.45 17.75
CA VAL A 116 11.84 1.73 17.20
C VAL A 116 10.35 1.81 17.47
N THR A 117 9.91 2.91 18.08
CA THR A 117 8.49 3.22 18.24
C THR A 117 8.08 4.18 17.13
N ILE A 118 7.11 3.76 16.33
CA ILE A 118 6.49 4.53 15.25
C ILE A 118 5.23 5.15 15.81
N PHE A 119 5.12 6.47 15.72
CA PHE A 119 3.95 7.23 16.10
C PHE A 119 3.19 7.64 14.85
N TYR A 120 1.89 7.36 14.83
CA TYR A 120 1.05 7.60 13.69
C TYR A 120 -0.33 8.06 14.12
N ASN A 121 -1.00 8.77 13.21
CA ASN A 121 -2.38 9.16 13.38
C ASN A 121 -3.21 8.45 12.32
N GLU A 122 -4.38 7.96 12.72
CA GLU A 122 -5.44 7.65 11.76
C GLU A 122 -5.82 8.95 11.07
N ILE A 123 -5.86 8.92 9.74
CA ILE A 123 -6.33 10.06 8.96
C ILE A 123 -7.86 10.07 9.09
N LYS A 124 -8.38 10.75 10.12
CA LYS A 124 -9.82 10.84 10.40
C LYS A 124 -10.50 11.85 9.46
N ASN A 125 -11.17 11.31 8.44
CA ASN A 125 -12.07 11.97 7.48
C ASN A 125 -11.42 12.96 6.51
N GLU A 126 -11.22 12.51 5.26
CA GLU A 126 -12.23 12.61 4.20
C GLU A 126 -12.34 11.21 3.57
N LYS A 127 -13.37 10.93 2.74
CA LYS A 127 -13.36 9.73 1.88
C LYS A 127 -11.94 9.50 1.35
N PRO A 128 -11.46 8.24 1.28
CA PRO A 128 -10.11 7.94 0.78
C PRO A 128 -9.90 8.82 -0.45
N ILE A 129 -8.82 9.61 -0.51
CA ILE A 129 -8.52 10.50 -1.65
C ILE A 129 -8.90 9.68 -2.87
N VAL A 130 -10.07 9.98 -3.46
CA VAL A 130 -10.69 9.03 -4.38
C VAL A 130 -9.76 9.13 -5.56
N SER A 131 -8.94 8.11 -5.69
CA SER A 131 -7.84 8.16 -6.60
C SER A 131 -8.42 8.43 -7.99
N LYS A 132 -7.70 9.15 -8.84
CA LYS A 132 -8.24 9.56 -10.14
C LYS A 132 -8.77 8.35 -10.93
N LEU A 133 -8.18 7.16 -10.75
CA LEU A 133 -8.70 5.92 -11.31
C LEU A 133 -10.02 5.49 -10.65
N SER A 134 -10.12 5.50 -9.32
CA SER A 134 -11.36 5.16 -8.61
C SER A 134 -12.52 6.07 -9.03
N GLU A 135 -12.30 7.38 -9.08
CA GLU A 135 -13.32 8.34 -9.51
C GLU A 135 -13.75 8.05 -10.96
N LYS A 136 -12.77 7.82 -11.85
CA LYS A 136 -13.02 7.47 -13.24
C LYS A 136 -13.82 6.17 -13.36
N ILE A 137 -13.42 5.11 -12.65
CA ILE A 137 -14.12 3.83 -12.64
C ILE A 137 -15.55 4.02 -12.16
N MET A 138 -15.78 4.75 -11.07
CA MET A 138 -17.11 4.90 -10.50
C MET A 138 -18.04 5.79 -11.34
N ASN A 139 -17.49 6.80 -12.04
CA ASN A 139 -18.26 7.66 -12.94
C ASN A 139 -18.53 7.03 -14.32
N SER A 140 -17.78 5.99 -14.73
CA SER A 140 -18.00 5.29 -15.99
C SER A 140 -19.31 4.51 -16.05
N LYS A 141 -19.95 4.45 -17.22
CA LYS A 141 -21.17 3.67 -17.43
C LYS A 141 -20.85 2.19 -17.70
N VAL A 142 -21.85 1.31 -17.53
CA VAL A 142 -21.75 -0.08 -17.99
C VAL A 142 -21.48 -0.09 -19.50
N GLY A 143 -20.48 -0.87 -19.91
CA GLY A 143 -19.97 -0.94 -21.29
C GLY A 143 -18.81 0.00 -21.59
N GLU A 144 -18.51 0.99 -20.73
CA GLU A 144 -17.35 1.87 -20.92
C GLU A 144 -16.05 1.20 -20.46
N THR A 145 -14.94 1.54 -21.14
CA THR A 145 -13.60 1.11 -20.75
C THR A 145 -12.83 2.20 -20.00
N VAL A 146 -12.01 1.75 -19.06
CA VAL A 146 -11.12 2.58 -18.27
C VAL A 146 -9.71 2.00 -18.36
N ALA A 147 -8.80 2.74 -19.01
CA ALA A 147 -7.39 2.39 -19.04
C ALA A 147 -6.77 2.43 -17.64
N LEU A 148 -6.01 1.40 -17.29
CA LEU A 148 -5.22 1.32 -16.06
C LEU A 148 -3.87 2.01 -16.30
N PRO A 149 -3.60 3.17 -15.68
CA PRO A 149 -2.36 3.88 -15.90
C PRO A 149 -1.16 3.10 -15.34
N ASN A 150 0.03 3.26 -15.93
CA ASN A 150 1.29 2.77 -15.36
C ASN A 150 1.36 1.25 -15.09
N ILE A 151 0.57 0.43 -15.80
CA ILE A 151 0.73 -1.02 -15.80
C ILE A 151 1.78 -1.42 -16.84
N TYR A 152 2.95 -1.85 -16.37
CA TYR A 152 4.11 -2.19 -17.16
C TYR A 152 4.43 -3.68 -17.04
N PHE A 153 5.01 -4.23 -18.11
CA PHE A 153 5.43 -5.62 -18.19
C PHE A 153 6.88 -5.71 -18.65
N TYR A 154 7.58 -6.77 -18.23
CA TYR A 154 8.87 -7.11 -18.85
C TYR A 154 8.67 -7.45 -20.34
N ASN A 155 9.70 -7.19 -21.15
CA ASN A 155 9.67 -7.37 -22.60
C ASN A 155 9.17 -8.77 -22.99
N ASN A 156 8.22 -8.83 -23.93
CA ASN A 156 7.57 -10.05 -24.41
C ASN A 156 7.03 -10.96 -23.29
N SER A 157 6.64 -10.39 -22.15
CA SER A 157 6.16 -11.13 -20.99
C SER A 157 4.83 -10.60 -20.48
N ALA A 158 4.17 -11.44 -19.68
CA ALA A 158 3.05 -11.09 -18.81
C ALA A 158 3.48 -10.85 -17.35
N ARG A 159 4.79 -10.88 -17.07
CA ARG A 159 5.32 -10.54 -15.74
C ARG A 159 5.20 -9.03 -15.52
N ILE A 160 4.38 -8.64 -14.56
CA ILE A 160 4.17 -7.24 -14.17
C ILE A 160 5.41 -6.71 -13.44
N VAL A 161 5.80 -5.46 -13.73
CA VAL A 161 6.92 -4.78 -13.08
C VAL A 161 6.48 -4.24 -11.71
N PRO A 162 7.33 -4.28 -10.66
CA PRO A 162 6.97 -3.78 -9.32
C PRO A 162 6.46 -2.34 -9.29
N LYS A 163 6.92 -1.46 -10.19
CA LYS A 163 6.46 -0.07 -10.30
C LYS A 163 4.95 0.05 -10.60
N SER A 164 4.30 -1.01 -11.08
CA SER A 164 2.87 -1.05 -11.37
C SER A 164 2.00 -1.42 -10.16
N GLU A 165 2.62 -1.80 -9.04
CA GLU A 165 1.93 -2.20 -7.81
C GLU A 165 0.95 -1.14 -7.28
N PRO A 166 1.26 0.17 -7.29
CA PRO A 166 0.30 1.18 -6.82
C PRO A 166 -1.04 1.14 -7.56
N THR A 167 -1.04 1.02 -8.89
CA THR A 167 -2.28 0.96 -9.69
C THR A 167 -3.01 -0.37 -9.50
N LEU A 168 -2.29 -1.47 -9.29
CA LEU A 168 -2.93 -2.76 -8.96
C LEU A 168 -3.62 -2.74 -7.60
N LEU A 169 -2.99 -2.13 -6.60
CA LEU A 169 -3.56 -1.93 -5.26
C LEU A 169 -4.77 -1.01 -5.33
N GLU A 170 -4.69 0.05 -6.13
CA GLU A 170 -5.80 0.98 -6.37
C GLU A 170 -7.02 0.27 -6.98
N LEU A 171 -6.81 -0.54 -8.03
CA LEU A 171 -7.88 -1.35 -8.62
C LEU A 171 -8.44 -2.39 -7.62
N LEU A 172 -7.57 -2.99 -6.80
CA LEU A 172 -8.00 -3.91 -5.74
C LEU A 172 -8.92 -3.21 -4.75
N CYS A 173 -8.53 -2.04 -4.22
CA CYS A 173 -9.34 -1.26 -3.29
C CYS A 173 -10.71 -0.91 -3.91
N VAL A 174 -10.75 -0.48 -5.17
CA VAL A 174 -12.01 -0.20 -5.87
C VAL A 174 -12.90 -1.44 -5.93
N MET A 175 -12.33 -2.62 -6.21
CA MET A 175 -13.08 -3.88 -6.25
C MET A 175 -13.55 -4.32 -4.85
N GLU A 176 -12.78 -4.08 -3.79
CA GLU A 176 -13.15 -4.36 -2.40
C GLU A 176 -14.29 -3.45 -1.91
N GLU A 177 -14.19 -2.15 -2.18
CA GLU A 177 -15.15 -1.13 -1.75
C GLU A 177 -16.48 -1.18 -2.52
N ASN A 178 -16.49 -1.80 -3.71
CA ASN A 178 -17.67 -1.89 -4.55
C ASN A 178 -18.05 -3.36 -4.86
N PRO A 179 -18.64 -4.12 -3.91
CA PRO A 179 -18.91 -5.56 -4.06
C PRO A 179 -19.76 -5.97 -5.27
N LYS A 180 -20.56 -5.05 -5.81
CA LYS A 180 -21.42 -5.27 -7.00
C LYS A 180 -20.67 -5.05 -8.32
N LEU A 181 -19.54 -4.35 -8.30
CA LEU A 181 -18.76 -4.06 -9.49
C LEU A 181 -18.26 -5.35 -10.13
N LYS A 182 -18.58 -5.54 -11.42
CA LYS A 182 -18.04 -6.60 -12.27
C LYS A 182 -17.29 -5.97 -13.45
N ILE A 183 -16.14 -6.55 -13.80
CA ILE A 183 -15.24 -6.00 -14.82
C ILE A 183 -14.74 -7.07 -15.80
N GLU A 184 -14.48 -6.68 -17.04
CA GLU A 184 -13.63 -7.44 -17.96
C GLU A 184 -12.28 -6.76 -18.10
N ILE A 185 -11.19 -7.49 -17.86
CA ILE A 185 -9.83 -6.98 -17.98
C ILE A 185 -9.34 -7.21 -19.42
N GLN A 186 -8.96 -6.15 -20.11
CA GLN A 186 -8.62 -6.16 -21.52
C GLN A 186 -7.13 -5.87 -21.72
N GLY A 187 -6.43 -6.78 -22.40
CA GLY A 187 -5.02 -6.61 -22.73
C GLY A 187 -4.83 -6.14 -24.16
N HIS A 188 -3.89 -5.23 -24.37
CA HIS A 188 -3.53 -4.71 -25.69
C HIS A 188 -2.00 -4.76 -25.90
N ILE A 189 -1.59 -4.91 -27.15
CA ILE A 189 -0.19 -4.83 -27.58
C ILE A 189 -0.09 -3.85 -28.76
N CYS A 190 1.14 -3.44 -29.08
CA CYS A 190 1.45 -2.57 -30.22
C CYS A 190 2.23 -3.34 -31.30
N CYS A 191 2.59 -2.63 -32.37
CA CYS A 191 3.78 -2.92 -33.18
C CYS A 191 3.75 -4.23 -34.03
N GLN A 192 2.71 -5.06 -33.90
CA GLN A 192 2.48 -6.26 -34.72
C GLN A 192 1.39 -6.01 -35.77
N LYS A 193 1.67 -6.33 -37.04
CA LYS A 193 0.80 -5.96 -38.17
C LYS A 193 -0.36 -6.92 -38.44
N VAL A 194 -0.36 -8.14 -37.91
CA VAL A 194 -1.28 -9.18 -38.39
C VAL A 194 -2.08 -9.83 -37.26
N TYR A 195 -1.45 -10.41 -36.22
CA TYR A 195 -2.12 -10.99 -35.05
C TYR A 195 -1.19 -11.07 -33.83
N ASP A 196 -1.76 -11.18 -32.62
CA ASP A 196 -1.02 -11.48 -31.38
C ASP A 196 -0.60 -12.95 -31.34
N VAL A 197 0.50 -13.25 -32.04
CA VAL A 197 0.99 -14.63 -32.27
C VAL A 197 1.25 -15.38 -30.96
N ASN A 198 1.66 -14.66 -29.91
CA ASN A 198 2.11 -15.26 -28.64
C ASN A 198 1.08 -15.11 -27.51
N ASP A 199 -0.15 -14.67 -27.84
CA ASP A 199 -1.22 -14.42 -26.86
C ASP A 199 -0.76 -13.54 -25.68
N VAL A 200 0.11 -12.56 -25.98
CA VAL A 200 0.73 -11.67 -24.99
C VAL A 200 -0.32 -10.79 -24.36
N SER A 201 -1.26 -10.29 -25.15
CA SER A 201 -2.36 -9.46 -24.68
C SER A 201 -3.24 -10.20 -23.68
N SER A 202 -3.68 -11.42 -23.99
CA SER A 202 -4.48 -12.24 -23.04
C SER A 202 -3.66 -12.60 -21.81
N SER A 203 -2.38 -12.93 -21.98
CA SER A 203 -1.50 -13.26 -20.86
C SER A 203 -1.31 -12.07 -19.90
N ARG A 204 -1.19 -10.84 -20.42
CA ARG A 204 -1.13 -9.60 -19.62
C ARG A 204 -2.42 -9.32 -18.88
N ALA A 205 -3.57 -9.46 -19.55
CA ALA A 205 -4.87 -9.34 -18.90
C ALA A 205 -5.05 -10.37 -17.79
N ARG A 206 -4.64 -11.62 -18.05
CA ARG A 206 -4.64 -12.72 -17.08
C ARG A 206 -3.73 -12.46 -15.87
N ALA A 207 -2.62 -11.75 -16.05
CA ALA A 207 -1.74 -11.40 -14.93
C ALA A 207 -2.43 -10.46 -13.93
N VAL A 208 -3.14 -9.44 -14.42
CA VAL A 208 -3.94 -8.54 -13.57
C VAL A 208 -5.11 -9.29 -12.92
N TYR A 209 -5.81 -10.14 -13.67
CA TYR A 209 -6.85 -11.01 -13.12
C TYR A 209 -6.32 -11.89 -11.98
N THR A 210 -5.16 -12.51 -12.19
CA THR A 210 -4.52 -13.40 -11.20
C THR A 210 -4.11 -12.64 -9.95
N TYR A 211 -3.64 -11.40 -10.10
CA TYR A 211 -3.34 -10.53 -8.96
C TYR A 211 -4.58 -10.27 -8.09
N LEU A 212 -5.71 -9.88 -8.70
CA LEU A 212 -6.95 -9.62 -7.97
C LEU A 212 -7.51 -10.90 -7.33
N LEU A 213 -7.43 -12.03 -8.03
CA LEU A 213 -7.85 -13.34 -7.51
C LEU A 213 -7.04 -13.76 -6.28
N ARG A 214 -5.71 -13.56 -6.30
CA ARG A 214 -4.84 -13.85 -5.15
C ARG A 214 -5.19 -12.97 -3.94
N ASN A 215 -5.62 -11.74 -4.21
CA ASN A 215 -6.14 -10.79 -3.22
C ASN A 215 -7.66 -10.96 -2.95
N LYS A 216 -8.20 -12.17 -3.17
CA LYS A 216 -9.54 -12.59 -2.71
C LYS A 216 -10.74 -11.90 -3.39
N ILE A 217 -10.56 -11.23 -4.52
CA ILE A 217 -11.70 -10.83 -5.35
C ILE A 217 -12.34 -12.08 -5.99
N ASP A 218 -13.67 -12.18 -5.88
CA ASP A 218 -14.43 -13.32 -6.40
C ASP A 218 -14.25 -13.45 -7.92
N ARG A 219 -13.94 -14.67 -8.38
CA ARG A 219 -13.81 -15.02 -9.81
C ARG A 219 -15.04 -14.63 -10.63
N LYS A 220 -16.25 -14.68 -10.05
CA LYS A 220 -17.51 -14.34 -10.71
C LYS A 220 -17.64 -12.85 -11.04
N ARG A 221 -16.79 -12.00 -10.45
CA ARG A 221 -16.80 -10.54 -10.66
C ARG A 221 -15.84 -10.08 -11.74
N MET A 222 -15.07 -11.01 -12.32
CA MET A 222 -13.98 -10.67 -13.22
C MET A 222 -13.94 -11.63 -14.39
N THR A 223 -13.73 -11.09 -15.59
CA THR A 223 -13.29 -11.83 -16.77
C THR A 223 -12.01 -11.19 -17.31
N PHE A 224 -11.32 -11.84 -18.25
CA PHE A 224 -10.19 -11.25 -18.94
C PHE A 224 -10.16 -11.67 -20.40
N LYS A 225 -9.66 -10.81 -21.27
CA LYS A 225 -9.56 -11.05 -22.72
C LYS A 225 -8.38 -10.29 -23.33
N GLY A 226 -7.67 -10.93 -24.25
CA GLY A 226 -6.67 -10.27 -25.09
C GLY A 226 -7.29 -9.74 -26.38
N TYR A 227 -6.98 -8.50 -26.72
CA TYR A 227 -7.41 -7.85 -27.95
C TYR A 227 -6.29 -7.67 -28.96
N GLY A 228 -5.07 -8.12 -28.65
CA GLY A 228 -3.94 -7.97 -29.55
C GLY A 228 -3.75 -6.52 -29.99
N THR A 229 -3.67 -6.32 -31.30
CA THR A 229 -3.62 -5.01 -31.99
C THR A 229 -4.97 -4.59 -32.60
N SER A 230 -6.08 -5.31 -32.30
CA SER A 230 -7.38 -5.08 -32.97
C SER A 230 -8.11 -3.80 -32.54
N HIS A 231 -7.75 -3.23 -31.39
CA HIS A 231 -8.36 -2.01 -30.83
C HIS A 231 -7.25 -1.01 -30.43
N PRO A 232 -6.52 -0.45 -31.41
CA PRO A 232 -5.46 0.50 -31.12
C PRO A 232 -6.05 1.86 -30.73
N VAL A 233 -5.42 2.55 -29.77
CA VAL A 233 -5.74 3.96 -29.48
C VAL A 233 -5.06 4.90 -30.45
N HIS A 234 -3.88 4.52 -30.95
CA HIS A 234 -3.15 5.21 -32.01
C HIS A 234 -3.03 4.33 -33.26
N PRO A 235 -3.28 4.87 -34.47
CA PRO A 235 -3.16 4.10 -35.69
C PRO A 235 -1.80 3.39 -35.79
N ILE A 236 -1.81 2.11 -36.19
CA ILE A 236 -0.60 1.34 -36.45
C ILE A 236 -0.19 1.54 -37.92
N PRO A 237 1.07 1.91 -38.24
CA PRO A 237 2.20 2.05 -37.32
C PRO A 237 2.16 3.35 -36.51
N GLU A 238 2.54 3.24 -35.25
CA GLU A 238 2.66 4.35 -34.31
C GLU A 238 3.75 5.33 -34.74
N LYS A 239 3.56 6.61 -34.47
CA LYS A 239 4.49 7.70 -34.86
C LYS A 239 5.58 7.97 -33.84
N SER A 240 5.42 7.46 -32.62
CA SER A 240 6.37 7.69 -31.53
C SER A 240 6.35 6.55 -30.51
N ALA A 241 7.41 6.45 -29.71
CA ALA A 241 7.49 5.51 -28.59
C ALA A 241 6.38 5.74 -27.55
N GLN A 242 5.89 6.96 -27.41
CA GLN A 242 4.76 7.28 -26.53
C GLN A 242 3.47 6.64 -27.06
N GLU A 243 3.18 6.78 -28.36
CA GLU A 243 2.00 6.16 -28.98
C GLU A 243 2.06 4.62 -28.87
N GLU A 244 3.25 4.04 -29.00
CA GLU A 244 3.44 2.60 -28.79
C GLU A 244 3.14 2.18 -27.33
N ASP A 245 3.61 2.94 -26.34
CA ASP A 245 3.32 2.68 -24.92
C ASP A 245 1.82 2.81 -24.62
N GLU A 246 1.15 3.80 -25.22
CA GLU A 246 -0.30 3.98 -25.08
C GLU A 246 -1.07 2.83 -25.77
N ASN A 247 -0.57 2.27 -26.87
CA ASN A 247 -1.13 1.03 -27.44
C ASN A 247 -0.84 -0.20 -26.56
N ARG A 248 0.32 -0.28 -25.89
CA ARG A 248 0.69 -1.35 -24.93
C ARG A 248 0.06 -1.15 -23.55
N ARG A 249 -1.27 -1.24 -23.46
CA ARG A 249 -2.03 -0.97 -22.23
C ARG A 249 -2.85 -2.15 -21.75
N VAL A 250 -3.33 -2.02 -20.50
CA VAL A 250 -4.42 -2.82 -19.96
C VAL A 250 -5.57 -1.89 -19.61
N GLU A 251 -6.78 -2.28 -19.97
CA GLU A 251 -8.00 -1.57 -19.61
C GLU A 251 -8.94 -2.48 -18.82
N ILE A 252 -9.95 -1.88 -18.19
CA ILE A 252 -11.09 -2.62 -17.65
C ILE A 252 -12.37 -2.10 -18.29
N MET A 253 -13.26 -3.01 -18.68
CA MET A 253 -14.62 -2.67 -19.09
C MET A 253 -15.58 -2.89 -17.91
N ILE A 254 -16.48 -1.95 -17.68
CA ILE A 254 -17.51 -2.08 -16.64
C ILE A 254 -18.62 -2.99 -17.14
N LEU A 255 -18.86 -4.12 -16.47
CA LEU A 255 -19.92 -5.07 -16.83
C LEU A 255 -21.19 -4.86 -16.00
N GLU A 256 -21.05 -4.51 -14.71
CA GLU A 256 -22.15 -4.35 -13.76
C GLU A 256 -21.71 -3.47 -12.58
N LYS A 257 -22.63 -2.76 -11.93
CA LYS A 257 -22.43 -1.91 -10.74
C LYS A 257 -23.63 -1.95 -9.80
#